data_AF-A0A1I1SUC4-F1
#
_entry.id   AF-A0A1I1SUC4-F1
#
_cell.length_a   1.000
_cell.length_b   1.000
_cell.length_c   1.000
_cell.angle_alpha   90.00
_cell.angle_beta   90.00
_cell.angle_gamma   90.00
#
_symmetry.space_group_name_H-M   'P 1'
#
loop_
_entity.id
_entity.type
_entity.pdbx_description
1 polymer ?
#
loop_
_entity_poly.entity_id
_entity_poly.type
_entity_poly.pdbx_seq_one_letter_code
_entity_poly.pdbx_strand_id
1 'polypeptide(L)'
;MAVMTKAMGAFLILMVFGMKYYIPDFTSEQIAAIVRASLDGVRTQLEASSRKLKSGDYTREDLDRLQQQIDAAVASLAQSQRDVSRLQTRLDQASSQLHRVEDERKRLQTALADAEAQTRRFEAEAAALRAEVERLRAEDSVALKARIAQLARENAALAARRTAVVQLRYSCSDAVIVVGVSHQQVRELSKPEPVIPADDSPGYGPILRGPDEIDPGESLDFSPLRGTRELASTWIGRTLRPGDSLAVYAKYLNAVPAGGGQGPSLAESSCAVSSFLSSGGPAVGAPPIRIGPQQPFVFIGLVRLDGEQLKAVPLDEAQQRWFRARLDDAPCRAPICDPSSAAARTALRGYLAVLYGRRLADKPAGAPGNEGAAGSLLTDLLDGYVAGSIDQPALTRWIGLIEADSTQAAGAPPGAPDALAPELRPRLSAAGVPPGVAEAFVRRASLGWWSPAEREARLRRAGIAPIPGEFEARAAAIPAQPGHVALIKPMVDEGAMTAAQGIEWLTLITRTREAGRPGSTAGPPPSPNPPPQLDRLSDGLTAKGFPEQIRSIVWGLAQGGALRAADALDLLSRTKGRQRR
;
A
#
# COMPACT_ATOMS: atom_id res chain seq x y z
N MET A 1 42.12 -56.27 32.95
CA MET A 1 41.71 -57.43 33.80
C MET A 1 40.39 -58.10 33.38
N ALA A 2 39.58 -57.56 32.46
CA ALA A 2 38.36 -58.23 31.97
C ALA A 2 38.59 -59.28 30.85
N VAL A 3 39.80 -59.35 30.29
CA VAL A 3 40.15 -60.29 29.19
C VAL A 3 40.57 -61.67 29.73
N MET A 4 41.11 -61.75 30.96
CA MET A 4 41.52 -63.02 31.56
C MET A 4 40.34 -63.87 32.05
N THR A 5 39.25 -63.25 32.51
CA THR A 5 38.05 -63.95 33.00
C THR A 5 37.17 -64.50 31.87
N LYS A 6 37.22 -63.90 30.67
CA LYS A 6 36.48 -64.39 29.50
C LYS A 6 37.09 -65.67 28.90
N ALA A 7 38.43 -65.77 28.92
CA ALA A 7 39.15 -66.97 28.50
C ALA A 7 38.93 -68.15 29.48
N MET A 8 38.85 -67.87 30.79
CA MET A 8 38.54 -68.89 31.81
C MET A 8 37.11 -69.43 31.67
N GLY A 9 36.13 -68.57 31.35
CA GLY A 9 34.75 -68.99 31.12
C GLY A 9 34.59 -69.87 29.88
N ALA A 10 35.29 -69.55 28.79
CA ALA A 10 35.29 -70.37 27.57
C ALA A 10 35.95 -71.74 27.79
N PHE A 11 37.01 -71.81 28.61
CA PHE A 11 37.69 -73.06 28.95
C PHE A 11 36.82 -73.97 29.83
N LEU A 12 36.07 -73.40 30.78
CA LEU A 12 35.12 -74.16 31.61
C LEU A 12 33.94 -74.71 30.80
N ILE A 13 33.43 -73.96 29.82
CA ILE A 13 32.36 -74.45 28.93
C ILE A 13 32.88 -75.57 28.02
N LEU A 14 34.11 -75.46 27.50
CA LEU A 14 34.76 -76.53 26.73
C LEU A 14 35.03 -77.78 27.57
N MET A 15 35.42 -77.63 28.84
CA MET A 15 35.66 -78.75 29.74
C MET A 15 34.35 -79.46 30.15
N VAL A 16 33.26 -78.72 30.33
CA VAL A 16 31.93 -79.27 30.63
C VAL A 16 31.31 -79.98 29.41
N PHE A 17 31.54 -79.47 28.19
CA PHE A 17 31.16 -80.19 26.97
C PHE A 17 32.05 -81.41 26.71
N GLY A 18 33.37 -81.31 26.96
CA GLY A 18 34.32 -82.41 26.79
C GLY A 18 34.04 -83.60 27.71
N MET A 19 33.59 -83.36 28.95
CA MET A 19 33.27 -84.44 29.90
C MET A 19 31.99 -85.22 29.57
N LYS A 20 31.06 -84.66 28.78
CA LYS A 20 29.86 -85.40 28.32
C LYS A 20 30.15 -86.42 27.20
N TYR A 21 31.32 -86.33 26.57
CA TYR A 21 31.76 -87.23 25.50
C TYR A 21 32.88 -88.18 25.93
N TYR A 22 33.05 -88.43 27.23
CA TYR A 22 33.94 -89.47 27.72
C TYR A 22 33.29 -90.85 27.46
N ILE A 23 33.41 -91.32 26.23
CA ILE A 23 33.17 -92.72 25.89
C ILE A 23 34.43 -93.46 26.34
N PRO A 24 34.35 -94.44 27.24
CA PRO A 24 35.49 -95.31 27.50
C PRO A 24 35.80 -96.05 26.19
N ASP A 25 36.91 -95.68 25.56
CA ASP A 25 37.50 -96.40 24.44
C ASP A 25 37.88 -97.80 24.94
N PHE A 26 36.95 -98.73 24.81
CA PHE A 26 37.32 -100.13 24.67
C PHE A 26 37.93 -100.23 23.27
N THR A 27 39.25 -100.04 23.20
CA THR A 27 39.98 -100.23 21.96
C THR A 27 39.59 -101.59 21.41
N SER A 28 39.43 -101.68 20.09
CA SER A 28 39.22 -102.94 19.38
C SER A 28 40.23 -104.01 19.82
N GLU A 29 41.39 -103.61 20.33
CA GLU A 29 42.37 -104.46 21.00
C GLU A 29 41.90 -105.08 22.32
N GLN A 30 41.21 -104.37 23.23
CA GLN A 30 40.69 -104.94 24.47
C GLN A 30 39.52 -105.90 24.22
N ILE A 31 38.64 -105.58 23.26
CA ILE A 31 37.53 -106.46 22.88
C ILE A 31 38.06 -107.70 22.14
N ALA A 32 39.01 -107.51 21.21
CA ALA A 32 39.70 -108.63 20.58
C ALA A 32 40.52 -109.43 21.58
N ALA A 33 41.08 -108.82 22.64
CA ALA A 33 41.81 -109.52 23.68
C ALA A 33 40.91 -110.35 24.60
N ILE A 34 39.72 -109.88 24.97
CA ILE A 34 38.77 -110.65 25.79
C ILE A 34 38.15 -111.80 24.98
N VAL A 35 37.76 -111.54 23.72
CA VAL A 35 37.21 -112.58 22.83
C VAL A 35 38.30 -113.56 22.37
N ARG A 36 39.54 -113.12 22.13
CA ARG A 36 40.68 -114.04 21.91
C ARG A 36 41.02 -114.80 23.16
N ALA A 37 41.04 -114.20 24.34
CA ALA A 37 41.35 -114.91 25.57
C ALA A 37 40.29 -115.99 25.90
N SER A 38 39.01 -115.72 25.64
CA SER A 38 37.95 -116.73 25.82
C SER A 38 37.99 -117.81 24.74
N LEU A 39 38.25 -117.46 23.47
CA LEU A 39 38.37 -118.43 22.37
C LEU A 39 39.67 -119.25 22.45
N ASP A 40 40.80 -118.65 22.82
CA ASP A 40 42.08 -119.33 23.03
C ASP A 40 42.02 -120.22 24.26
N GLY A 41 41.30 -119.82 25.32
CA GLY A 41 41.03 -120.65 26.49
C GLY A 41 40.19 -121.89 26.15
N VAL A 42 39.11 -121.72 25.38
CA VAL A 42 38.28 -122.85 24.91
C VAL A 42 39.06 -123.73 23.93
N ARG A 43 39.86 -123.14 23.03
CA ARG A 43 40.67 -123.87 22.03
C ARG A 43 41.81 -124.66 22.67
N THR A 44 42.54 -124.08 23.62
CA THR A 44 43.58 -124.81 24.36
C THR A 44 43.00 -125.93 25.22
N GLN A 45 41.82 -125.74 25.80
CA GLN A 45 41.10 -126.82 26.50
C GLN A 45 40.61 -127.91 25.55
N LEU A 46 40.05 -127.56 24.38
CA LEU A 46 39.63 -128.53 23.36
C LEU A 46 40.80 -129.31 22.77
N GLU A 47 41.94 -128.65 22.51
CA GLU A 47 43.16 -129.30 22.01
C GLU A 47 43.80 -130.22 23.07
N ALA A 48 43.73 -129.85 24.35
CA ALA A 48 44.17 -130.71 25.46
C ALA A 48 43.26 -131.94 25.63
N SER A 49 41.93 -131.79 25.50
CA SER A 49 40.97 -132.89 25.56
C SER A 49 41.05 -133.80 24.32
N SER A 50 41.30 -133.23 23.13
CA SER A 50 41.52 -133.98 21.88
C SER A 50 42.80 -134.82 21.88
N ARG A 51 43.89 -134.32 22.48
CA ARG A 51 45.13 -135.09 22.64
C ARG A 51 44.98 -136.27 23.60
N LYS A 52 44.16 -136.13 24.66
CA LYS A 52 43.89 -137.22 25.61
C LYS A 52 42.97 -138.29 25.04
N LEU A 53 42.02 -137.92 24.15
CA LEU A 53 41.13 -138.86 23.41
C LEU A 53 41.86 -139.91 22.58
N LYS A 54 43.13 -139.69 22.24
CA LYS A 54 43.92 -140.62 21.43
C LYS A 54 44.68 -141.70 22.22
N SER A 55 44.77 -141.63 23.55
CA SER A 55 45.66 -142.54 24.33
C SER A 55 44.97 -143.69 25.07
N GLY A 56 43.65 -143.83 24.97
CA GLY A 56 42.99 -145.16 25.01
C GLY A 56 42.89 -145.93 26.33
N ASP A 57 43.11 -145.34 27.51
CA ASP A 57 42.72 -145.93 28.80
C ASP A 57 42.03 -144.86 29.66
N TYR A 58 40.71 -144.98 29.82
CA TYR A 58 39.91 -144.02 30.57
C TYR A 58 39.34 -144.65 31.83
N THR A 59 39.62 -144.05 32.98
CA THR A 59 38.93 -144.39 34.23
C THR A 59 37.61 -143.63 34.34
N ARG A 60 36.69 -144.09 35.19
CA ARG A 60 35.37 -143.45 35.39
C ARG A 60 35.50 -141.99 35.86
N GLU A 61 36.54 -141.67 36.62
CA GLU A 61 36.86 -140.31 37.07
C GLU A 61 37.29 -139.38 35.90
N ASP A 62 37.88 -139.92 34.84
CA ASP A 62 38.31 -139.13 33.67
C ASP A 62 37.13 -138.74 32.76
N LEU A 63 36.11 -139.61 32.67
CA LEU A 63 34.85 -139.31 31.96
C LEU A 63 34.05 -138.21 32.68
N ASP A 64 33.98 -138.26 34.01
CA ASP A 64 33.31 -137.20 34.80
C ASP A 64 34.03 -135.85 34.67
N ARG A 65 35.37 -135.84 34.60
CA ARG A 65 36.15 -134.62 34.33
C ARG A 65 35.93 -134.06 32.92
N LEU A 66 35.85 -134.93 31.90
CA LEU A 66 35.54 -134.51 30.54
C LEU A 66 34.13 -133.94 30.42
N GLN A 67 33.15 -134.55 31.10
CA GLN A 67 31.78 -134.05 31.18
C GLN A 67 31.76 -132.65 31.84
N GLN A 68 32.45 -132.47 32.97
CA GLN A 68 32.58 -131.16 33.64
C GLN A 68 33.24 -130.10 32.76
N GLN A 69 34.23 -130.47 31.94
CA GLN A 69 34.87 -129.56 31.00
C GLN A 69 33.95 -129.15 29.84
N ILE A 70 33.15 -130.08 29.32
CA ILE A 70 32.16 -129.77 28.28
C ILE A 70 31.08 -128.85 28.85
N ASP A 71 30.56 -129.13 30.05
CA ASP A 71 29.57 -128.28 30.70
C ASP A 71 30.11 -126.87 30.98
N ALA A 72 31.38 -126.75 31.39
CA ALA A 72 32.06 -125.46 31.55
C ALA A 72 32.26 -124.72 30.22
N ALA A 73 32.62 -125.42 29.14
CA ALA A 73 32.76 -124.83 27.81
C ALA A 73 31.41 -124.36 27.24
N VAL A 74 30.35 -125.14 27.42
CA VAL A 74 28.98 -124.77 27.03
C VAL A 74 28.49 -123.56 27.83
N ALA A 75 28.75 -123.52 29.15
CA ALA A 75 28.43 -122.36 29.98
C ALA A 75 29.20 -121.10 29.54
N SER A 76 30.48 -121.23 29.18
CA SER A 76 31.31 -120.15 28.66
C SER A 76 30.82 -119.63 27.29
N LEU A 77 30.40 -120.53 26.41
CA LEU A 77 29.82 -120.16 25.11
C LEU A 77 28.47 -119.44 25.28
N ALA A 78 27.60 -119.94 26.15
CA ALA A 78 26.33 -119.29 26.48
C ALA A 78 26.56 -117.90 27.10
N GLN A 79 27.60 -117.75 27.93
CA GLN A 79 27.98 -116.45 28.47
C GLN A 79 28.48 -115.49 27.38
N SER A 80 29.33 -115.97 26.48
CA SER A 80 29.85 -115.19 25.35
C SER A 80 28.72 -114.75 24.40
N GLN A 81 27.73 -115.60 24.14
CA GLN A 81 26.54 -115.23 23.36
C GLN A 81 25.70 -114.12 24.03
N ARG A 82 25.54 -114.18 25.36
CA ARG A 82 24.86 -113.11 26.12
C ARG A 82 25.64 -111.79 26.06
N ASP A 83 26.97 -111.87 26.14
CA ASP A 83 27.83 -110.69 26.07
C ASP A 83 27.84 -110.08 24.66
N VAL A 84 27.87 -110.90 23.59
CA VAL A 84 27.69 -110.43 22.21
C VAL A 84 26.34 -109.74 22.02
N SER A 85 25.25 -110.32 22.54
CA SER A 85 23.90 -109.72 22.44
C SER A 85 23.81 -108.37 23.18
N ARG A 86 24.46 -108.27 24.36
CA ARG A 86 24.57 -107.00 25.11
C ARG A 86 25.40 -105.96 24.38
N LEU A 87 26.51 -106.37 23.77
CA LEU A 87 27.37 -105.48 22.98
C LEU A 87 26.66 -104.99 21.72
N GLN A 88 25.90 -105.84 21.03
CA GLN A 88 25.06 -105.43 19.90
C GLN A 88 24.03 -104.39 20.32
N THR A 89 23.30 -104.63 21.42
CA THR A 89 22.32 -103.65 21.94
C THR A 89 22.98 -102.31 22.28
N ARG A 90 24.19 -102.32 22.86
CA ARG A 90 24.94 -101.10 23.16
C ARG A 90 25.46 -100.41 21.89
N LEU A 91 25.89 -101.17 20.89
CA LEU A 91 26.32 -100.64 19.59
C LEU A 91 25.16 -99.96 18.87
N ASP A 92 23.97 -100.56 18.88
CA ASP A 92 22.76 -99.98 18.30
C ASP A 92 22.35 -98.68 19.02
N GLN A 93 22.44 -98.66 20.36
CA GLN A 93 22.21 -97.46 21.15
C GLN A 93 23.23 -96.35 20.84
N ALA A 94 24.51 -96.69 20.75
CA ALA A 94 25.58 -95.75 20.42
C ALA A 94 25.44 -95.21 18.99
N SER A 95 25.09 -96.07 18.03
CA SER A 95 24.82 -95.70 16.64
C SER A 95 23.63 -94.72 16.54
N SER A 96 22.54 -95.00 17.26
CA SER A 96 21.38 -94.11 17.30
C SER A 96 21.69 -92.75 17.93
N GLN A 97 22.49 -92.72 19.00
CA GLN A 97 22.95 -91.46 19.61
C GLN A 97 23.85 -90.66 18.67
N LEU A 98 24.76 -91.34 17.97
CA LEU A 98 25.66 -90.70 17.01
C LEU A 98 24.87 -90.08 15.84
N HIS A 99 23.88 -90.79 15.30
CA HIS A 99 22.99 -90.24 14.28
C HIS A 99 22.21 -89.00 14.76
N ARG A 100 21.70 -89.01 16.00
CA ARG A 100 21.03 -87.83 16.58
C ARG A 100 21.97 -86.64 16.71
N VAL A 101 23.21 -86.87 17.19
CA VAL A 101 24.22 -85.82 17.32
C VAL A 101 24.64 -85.29 15.95
N GLU A 102 24.76 -86.14 14.93
CA GLU A 102 25.06 -85.71 13.57
C GLU A 102 23.93 -84.88 12.96
N ASP A 103 22.67 -85.24 13.21
CA ASP A 103 21.51 -84.45 12.78
C ASP A 103 21.42 -83.11 13.51
N GLU A 104 21.66 -83.09 14.83
CA GLU A 104 21.78 -81.84 15.61
C GLU A 104 22.93 -80.97 15.10
N ARG A 105 24.08 -81.56 14.79
CA ARG A 105 25.23 -80.84 14.20
C ARG A 105 24.85 -80.20 12.86
N LYS A 106 24.18 -80.93 11.97
CA LYS A 106 23.72 -80.40 10.68
C LYS A 106 22.72 -79.25 10.85
N ARG A 107 21.77 -79.39 11.79
CA ARG A 107 20.79 -78.33 12.11
C ARG A 107 21.49 -77.08 12.65
N LEU A 108 22.43 -77.24 13.58
CA LEU A 108 23.20 -76.12 14.15
C LEU A 108 24.09 -75.46 13.11
N GLN A 109 24.71 -76.22 12.20
CA GLN A 109 25.49 -75.66 11.09
C GLN A 109 24.62 -74.81 10.15
N THR A 110 23.39 -75.26 9.88
CA THR A 110 22.44 -74.48 9.07
C THR A 110 22.00 -73.21 9.79
N ALA A 111 21.63 -73.31 11.07
CA ALA A 111 21.24 -72.14 11.87
C ALA A 111 22.38 -71.12 12.03
N LEU A 112 23.62 -71.58 12.13
CA LEU A 112 24.79 -70.69 12.17
C LEU A 112 24.97 -69.96 10.84
N ALA A 113 24.87 -70.66 9.71
CA ALA A 113 24.96 -70.03 8.38
C ALA A 113 23.84 -68.99 8.17
N ASP A 114 22.61 -69.29 8.61
CA ASP A 114 21.48 -68.35 8.55
C ASP A 114 21.71 -67.12 9.44
N ALA A 115 22.23 -67.30 10.66
CA ALA A 115 22.55 -66.20 11.56
C ALA A 115 23.68 -65.31 11.03
N GLU A 116 24.73 -65.90 10.43
CA GLU A 116 25.80 -65.16 9.76
C GLU A 116 25.27 -64.36 8.57
N ALA A 117 24.36 -64.94 7.78
CA ALA A 117 23.72 -64.25 6.68
C ALA A 117 22.85 -63.07 7.16
N GLN A 118 22.09 -63.24 8.25
CA GLN A 118 21.32 -62.15 8.87
C GLN A 118 22.22 -61.04 9.41
N THR A 119 23.32 -61.40 10.07
CA THR A 119 24.29 -60.42 10.59
C THR A 119 24.87 -59.58 9.45
N ARG A 120 25.28 -60.21 8.34
CA ARG A 120 25.77 -59.48 7.16
C ARG A 120 24.72 -58.55 6.56
N ARG A 121 23.43 -58.97 6.55
CA ARG A 121 22.33 -58.12 6.08
C ARG A 121 22.14 -56.91 6.98
N PHE A 122 22.09 -57.10 8.29
CA PHE A 122 21.93 -55.98 9.23
C PHE A 122 23.13 -55.03 9.21
N GLU A 123 24.36 -55.54 9.04
CA GLU A 123 25.54 -54.70 8.86
C GLU A 123 25.46 -53.86 7.59
N ALA A 124 24.99 -54.44 6.48
CA ALA A 124 24.76 -53.72 5.24
C ALA A 124 23.66 -52.66 5.36
N GLU A 125 22.54 -52.98 6.00
CA GLU A 125 21.45 -52.03 6.28
C GLU A 125 21.90 -50.89 7.19
N ALA A 126 22.66 -51.20 8.26
CA ALA A 126 23.21 -50.19 9.16
C ALA A 126 24.23 -49.28 8.45
N ALA A 127 25.03 -49.83 7.54
CA ALA A 127 25.94 -49.05 6.71
C ALA A 127 25.18 -48.12 5.75
N ALA A 128 24.13 -48.63 5.09
CA ALA A 128 23.27 -47.85 4.21
C ALA A 128 22.55 -46.72 4.95
N LEU A 129 21.97 -47.01 6.12
CA LEU A 129 21.30 -46.02 6.97
C LEU A 129 22.27 -44.95 7.49
N ARG A 130 23.51 -45.34 7.88
CA ARG A 130 24.54 -44.37 8.27
C ARG A 130 24.91 -43.46 7.11
N ALA A 131 25.09 -44.01 5.91
CA ALA A 131 25.38 -43.21 4.72
C ALA A 131 24.24 -42.22 4.41
N GLU A 132 22.98 -42.66 4.53
CA GLU A 132 21.82 -41.81 4.30
C GLU A 132 21.68 -40.70 5.36
N VAL A 133 21.91 -41.02 6.64
CA VAL A 133 21.92 -40.02 7.72
C VAL A 133 23.02 -38.98 7.51
N GLU A 134 24.23 -39.40 7.10
CA GLU A 134 25.32 -38.46 6.81
C GLU A 134 25.03 -37.61 5.57
N ARG A 135 24.42 -38.19 4.53
CA ARG A 135 23.95 -37.45 3.34
C ARG A 135 22.92 -36.39 3.72
N LEU A 136 21.88 -36.78 4.47
CA LEU A 136 20.82 -35.87 4.91
C LEU A 136 21.37 -34.76 5.82
N ARG A 137 22.28 -35.09 6.76
CA ARG A 137 22.95 -34.07 7.59
C ARG A 137 23.78 -33.10 6.76
N ALA A 138 24.49 -33.59 5.75
CA ALA A 138 25.27 -32.73 4.86
C ALA A 138 24.35 -31.82 4.03
N GLU A 139 23.29 -32.36 3.41
CA GLU A 139 22.34 -31.59 2.61
C GLU A 139 21.57 -30.56 3.44
N ASP A 140 20.96 -30.98 4.55
CA ASP A 140 20.17 -30.10 5.41
C ASP A 140 21.04 -29.00 6.03
N SER A 141 22.26 -29.33 6.48
CA SER A 141 23.12 -28.32 7.11
C SER A 141 23.59 -27.26 6.12
N VAL A 142 23.89 -27.62 4.86
CA VAL A 142 24.31 -26.66 3.83
C VAL A 142 23.11 -25.84 3.35
N ALA A 143 21.99 -26.48 3.04
CA ALA A 143 20.78 -25.80 2.56
C ALA A 143 20.20 -24.86 3.63
N LEU A 144 20.12 -25.30 4.89
CA LEU A 144 19.64 -24.45 5.99
C LEU A 144 20.60 -23.30 6.28
N LYS A 145 21.92 -23.51 6.28
CA LYS A 145 22.89 -22.42 6.44
C LYS A 145 22.79 -21.40 5.31
N ALA A 146 22.64 -21.86 4.06
CA ALA A 146 22.45 -20.98 2.92
C ALA A 146 21.15 -20.17 3.05
N ARG A 147 20.05 -20.81 3.49
CA ARG A 147 18.76 -20.15 3.72
C ARG A 147 18.80 -19.16 4.89
N ILE A 148 19.47 -19.49 5.99
CA ILE A 148 19.68 -18.57 7.13
C ILE A 148 20.50 -17.37 6.67
N ALA A 149 21.58 -17.58 5.92
CA ALA A 149 22.40 -16.50 5.39
C ALA A 149 21.60 -15.62 4.41
N GLN A 150 20.73 -16.22 3.58
CA GLN A 150 19.82 -15.49 2.71
C GLN A 150 18.81 -14.65 3.52
N LEU A 151 18.11 -15.25 4.48
CA LEU A 151 17.14 -14.57 5.33
C LEU A 151 17.80 -13.47 6.18
N ALA A 152 19.03 -13.68 6.64
CA ALA A 152 19.80 -12.65 7.33
C ALA A 152 20.10 -11.46 6.41
N ARG A 153 20.46 -11.70 5.14
CA ARG A 153 20.62 -10.65 4.12
C ARG A 153 19.31 -9.93 3.82
N GLU A 154 18.21 -10.67 3.67
CA GLU A 154 16.88 -10.10 3.44
C GLU A 154 16.42 -9.24 4.63
N ASN A 155 16.57 -9.73 5.87
CA ASN A 155 16.25 -8.97 7.07
C ASN A 155 17.14 -7.73 7.24
N ALA A 156 18.44 -7.84 6.96
CA ALA A 156 19.33 -6.67 6.96
C ALA A 156 18.91 -5.65 5.90
N ALA A 157 18.51 -6.09 4.70
CA ALA A 157 18.02 -5.22 3.64
C ALA A 157 16.68 -4.55 4.01
N LEU A 158 15.77 -5.27 4.68
CA LEU A 158 14.52 -4.70 5.19
C LEU A 158 14.75 -3.71 6.32
N ALA A 159 15.62 -4.02 7.28
CA ALA A 159 15.99 -3.13 8.38
C ALA A 159 16.72 -1.86 7.91
N ALA A 160 17.40 -1.93 6.76
CA ALA A 160 18.04 -0.77 6.13
C ALA A 160 17.06 0.15 5.38
N ARG A 161 15.79 -0.24 5.19
CA ARG A 161 14.81 0.62 4.53
C ARG A 161 14.54 1.88 5.35
N ARG A 162 14.40 3.00 4.66
CA ARG A 162 14.12 4.32 5.23
C ARG A 162 12.89 4.91 4.55
N THR A 163 12.19 5.75 5.32
CA THR A 163 11.12 6.57 4.79
C THR A 163 11.66 7.94 4.44
N ALA A 164 11.39 8.41 3.23
CA ALA A 164 11.59 9.80 2.86
C ALA A 164 10.26 10.45 2.52
N VAL A 165 10.17 11.74 2.82
CA VAL A 165 9.04 12.59 2.52
C VAL A 165 9.54 13.77 1.70
N VAL A 166 8.88 14.02 0.57
CA VAL A 166 9.10 15.19 -0.27
C VAL A 166 7.77 15.93 -0.38
N GLN A 167 7.73 17.16 0.10
CA GLN A 167 6.53 17.97 0.13
C GLN A 167 6.72 19.28 -0.63
N LEU A 168 5.77 19.61 -1.49
CA LEU A 168 5.64 20.93 -2.11
C LEU A 168 4.49 21.68 -1.44
N ARG A 169 4.70 22.96 -1.11
CA ARG A 169 3.71 23.86 -0.49
C ARG A 169 3.57 25.16 -1.27
N TYR A 170 2.33 25.57 -1.53
CA TYR A 170 2.01 26.77 -2.31
C TYR A 170 0.60 27.29 -2.01
N SER A 171 0.32 28.55 -2.38
CA SER A 171 -0.95 29.25 -2.12
C SER A 171 -1.72 29.63 -3.39
N CYS A 172 -1.28 29.16 -4.54
CA CYS A 172 -1.87 29.49 -5.84
C CYS A 172 -3.22 28.78 -5.98
N SER A 173 -4.28 29.59 -6.01
CA SER A 173 -5.65 29.15 -5.80
C SER A 173 -6.01 27.97 -6.69
N ASP A 174 -5.90 28.11 -8.00
CA ASP A 174 -6.44 27.15 -8.98
C ASP A 174 -5.41 26.19 -9.53
N ALA A 175 -4.20 26.20 -8.98
CA ALA A 175 -3.08 25.41 -9.49
C ALA A 175 -3.05 24.02 -8.87
N VAL A 176 -3.06 22.98 -9.70
CA VAL A 176 -2.75 21.60 -9.31
C VAL A 176 -1.27 21.39 -9.55
N ILE A 177 -0.46 21.69 -8.53
CA ILE A 177 0.98 21.48 -8.54
C ILE A 177 1.30 20.25 -7.70
N VAL A 178 1.91 19.27 -8.34
CA VAL A 178 2.16 17.95 -7.78
C VAL A 178 3.66 17.65 -7.80
N VAL A 179 4.15 17.03 -6.74
CA VAL A 179 5.54 16.54 -6.68
C VAL A 179 5.70 15.33 -7.59
N GLY A 180 6.79 15.31 -8.36
CA GLY A 180 7.27 14.10 -9.03
C GLY A 180 8.60 13.68 -8.46
N VAL A 181 8.79 12.38 -8.24
CA VAL A 181 10.05 11.82 -7.77
C VAL A 181 10.47 10.70 -8.70
N SER A 182 11.70 10.77 -9.18
CA SER A 182 12.32 9.70 -9.95
C SER A 182 13.47 9.12 -9.14
N HIS A 183 13.37 7.82 -8.86
CA HIS A 183 14.27 7.09 -7.98
C HIS A 183 15.38 6.40 -8.77
N GLN A 184 16.62 6.59 -8.35
CA GLN A 184 17.77 5.80 -8.76
C GLN A 184 18.24 4.95 -7.57
N GLN A 185 18.16 3.63 -7.75
CA GLN A 185 18.56 2.66 -6.75
C GLN A 185 20.07 2.46 -6.71
N VAL A 186 20.66 2.39 -5.53
CA VAL A 186 22.08 2.07 -5.37
C VAL A 186 22.32 0.55 -5.53
N ARG A 187 23.39 0.13 -6.23
CA ARG A 187 23.78 -1.30 -6.26
C ARG A 187 24.55 -1.70 -5.01
N GLU A 188 25.49 -0.86 -4.59
CA GLU A 188 26.37 -1.11 -3.45
C GLU A 188 26.22 0.00 -2.40
N LEU A 189 25.79 -0.35 -1.18
CA LEU A 189 25.50 0.63 -0.11
C LEU A 189 26.67 1.58 0.22
N SER A 190 27.92 1.14 -0.01
CA SER A 190 29.13 1.92 0.25
C SER A 190 29.59 2.80 -0.92
N LYS A 191 28.98 2.66 -2.11
CA LYS A 191 29.42 3.34 -3.32
C LYS A 191 28.23 4.04 -3.98
N PRO A 192 28.16 5.38 -3.93
CA PRO A 192 27.08 6.10 -4.60
C PRO A 192 27.13 5.89 -6.11
N GLU A 193 25.96 5.74 -6.73
CA GLU A 193 25.83 5.69 -8.18
C GLU A 193 26.17 7.07 -8.81
N PRO A 194 26.65 7.08 -10.06
CA PRO A 194 26.91 8.31 -10.78
C PRO A 194 25.62 9.11 -11.01
N VAL A 195 25.73 10.44 -10.93
CA VAL A 195 24.61 11.38 -11.09
C VAL A 195 23.96 11.26 -12.47
N ILE A 196 24.78 11.15 -13.52
CA ILE A 196 24.31 10.77 -14.86
C ILE A 196 24.60 9.27 -14.97
N PRO A 197 23.56 8.42 -15.13
CA PRO A 197 23.77 6.99 -15.33
C PRO A 197 24.71 6.74 -16.51
N ALA A 198 25.72 5.90 -16.28
CA ALA A 198 26.64 5.37 -17.30
C ALA A 198 26.48 3.85 -17.39
N ASP A 199 27.13 3.22 -18.38
CA ASP A 199 26.96 1.80 -18.72
C ASP A 199 26.88 0.88 -17.49
N ASP A 200 25.77 0.13 -17.42
CA ASP A 200 25.33 -0.77 -16.34
C ASP A 200 24.86 -0.16 -15.00
N SER A 201 24.97 1.15 -14.80
CA SER A 201 24.38 1.80 -13.61
C SER A 201 22.84 1.83 -13.68
N PRO A 202 22.13 1.64 -12.55
CA PRO A 202 20.69 1.82 -12.51
C PRO A 202 20.33 3.24 -12.99
N GLY A 203 19.40 3.32 -13.91
CA GLY A 203 18.81 4.60 -14.32
C GLY A 203 17.89 5.15 -13.24
N TYR A 204 17.54 6.42 -13.38
CA TYR A 204 16.37 6.97 -12.72
C TYR A 204 15.09 6.33 -13.29
N GLY A 205 14.08 6.14 -12.45
CA GLY A 205 12.74 5.70 -12.87
C GLY A 205 12.15 6.55 -14.01
N PRO A 206 11.05 6.10 -14.63
CA PRO A 206 10.36 6.90 -15.63
C PRO A 206 9.92 8.23 -15.05
N ILE A 207 9.95 9.28 -15.87
CA ILE A 207 9.39 10.60 -15.53
C ILE A 207 8.19 10.78 -16.43
N LEU A 208 7.09 11.31 -15.87
CA LEU A 208 5.90 11.65 -16.63
C LEU A 208 5.59 13.14 -16.43
N ARG A 209 5.30 13.84 -17.53
CA ARG A 209 4.68 15.17 -17.49
C ARG A 209 3.17 14.99 -17.31
N GLY A 210 2.79 14.58 -16.11
CA GLY A 210 1.43 14.17 -15.73
C GLY A 210 1.38 13.69 -14.28
N PRO A 211 0.23 13.19 -13.79
CA PRO A 211 0.20 12.38 -12.58
C PRO A 211 1.15 11.18 -12.71
N ASP A 212 1.91 10.87 -11.66
CA ASP A 212 2.82 9.71 -11.70
C ASP A 212 2.04 8.41 -11.52
N GLU A 213 2.55 7.34 -12.14
CA GLU A 213 2.24 5.98 -11.73
C GLU A 213 3.08 5.69 -10.48
N ILE A 214 2.43 5.47 -9.34
CA ILE A 214 3.10 5.34 -8.03
C ILE A 214 3.54 3.89 -7.82
N ASP A 215 4.82 3.70 -7.52
CA ASP A 215 5.40 2.37 -7.30
C ASP A 215 4.87 1.69 -6.02
N PRO A 216 4.85 0.34 -5.95
CA PRO A 216 4.51 -0.39 -4.74
C PRO A 216 5.44 -0.03 -3.57
N GLY A 217 4.92 0.71 -2.59
CA GLY A 217 5.71 1.21 -1.44
C GLY A 217 5.87 2.72 -1.39
N GLU A 218 5.38 3.42 -2.42
CA GLU A 218 5.29 4.87 -2.47
C GLU A 218 3.84 5.32 -2.27
N SER A 219 3.66 6.58 -1.92
CA SER A 219 2.35 7.22 -1.88
C SER A 219 2.47 8.70 -2.19
N LEU A 220 1.45 9.24 -2.84
CA LEU A 220 1.34 10.65 -3.16
C LEU A 220 0.03 11.17 -2.57
N ASP A 221 0.14 12.07 -1.60
CA ASP A 221 -0.99 12.81 -1.06
C ASP A 221 -1.05 14.21 -1.68
N PHE A 222 -2.27 14.69 -1.89
CA PHE A 222 -2.55 16.05 -2.32
C PHE A 222 -3.69 16.58 -1.46
N SER A 223 -3.37 17.52 -0.58
CA SER A 223 -4.33 17.98 0.41
C SER A 223 -4.08 19.44 0.81
N PRO A 224 -5.13 20.20 1.14
CA PRO A 224 -4.97 21.49 1.77
C PRO A 224 -4.37 21.31 3.16
N LEU A 225 -3.44 22.18 3.53
CA LEU A 225 -2.88 22.18 4.87
C LEU A 225 -3.93 22.62 5.88
N ARG A 226 -4.00 21.88 7.00
CA ARG A 226 -5.02 22.11 8.03
C ARG A 226 -4.91 23.54 8.58
N GLY A 227 -6.01 24.28 8.50
CA GLY A 227 -6.10 25.64 9.04
C GLY A 227 -5.44 26.71 8.17
N THR A 228 -4.96 26.38 6.97
CA THR A 228 -4.40 27.36 6.03
C THR A 228 -5.09 27.26 4.65
N ARG A 229 -4.82 28.24 3.78
CA ARG A 229 -5.20 28.19 2.36
C ARG A 229 -4.13 27.57 1.47
N GLU A 230 -3.03 27.12 2.07
CA GLU A 230 -1.95 26.50 1.32
C GLU A 230 -2.33 25.06 0.95
N LEU A 231 -1.93 24.66 -0.25
CA LEU A 231 -1.98 23.28 -0.71
C LEU A 231 -0.64 22.62 -0.49
N ALA A 232 -0.67 21.34 -0.14
CA ALA A 232 0.49 20.49 -0.06
C ALA A 232 0.35 19.31 -1.02
N SER A 233 1.42 19.04 -1.78
CA SER A 233 1.60 17.77 -2.47
C SER A 233 2.75 17.03 -1.81
N THR A 234 2.48 15.85 -1.26
CA THR A 234 3.42 15.11 -0.42
C THR A 234 3.65 13.72 -0.99
N TRP A 235 4.85 13.46 -1.47
CA TRP A 235 5.32 12.12 -1.81
C TRP A 235 5.99 11.49 -0.60
N ILE A 236 5.73 10.20 -0.39
CA ILE A 236 6.31 9.40 0.68
C ILE A 236 6.80 8.09 0.08
N GLY A 237 8.12 7.88 0.08
CA GLY A 237 8.74 6.60 -0.28
C GLY A 237 9.12 5.82 0.97
N ARG A 238 8.62 4.57 1.12
CA ARG A 238 8.80 3.75 2.34
C ARG A 238 9.89 2.68 2.26
N THR A 239 10.53 2.54 1.09
CA THR A 239 11.44 1.42 0.81
C THR A 239 12.82 1.87 0.30
N LEU A 240 13.27 3.05 0.69
CA LEU A 240 14.54 3.62 0.23
C LEU A 240 15.73 3.02 0.99
N ARG A 241 16.87 2.88 0.34
CA ARG A 241 18.12 2.40 0.93
C ARG A 241 19.15 3.53 1.02
N PRO A 242 20.03 3.53 2.04
CA PRO A 242 21.19 4.43 2.06
C PRO A 242 21.98 4.33 0.75
N GLY A 243 22.27 5.46 0.12
CA GLY A 243 22.90 5.58 -1.20
C GLY A 243 21.92 5.88 -2.33
N ASP A 244 20.62 5.57 -2.16
CA ASP A 244 19.60 5.86 -3.16
C ASP A 244 19.51 7.37 -3.43
N SER A 245 19.30 7.73 -4.70
CA SER A 245 19.20 9.11 -5.16
C SER A 245 17.81 9.40 -5.70
N LEU A 246 17.25 10.57 -5.35
CA LEU A 246 15.90 10.99 -5.71
C LEU A 246 15.99 12.30 -6.51
N ALA A 247 15.65 12.24 -7.78
CA ALA A 247 15.47 13.42 -8.61
C ALA A 247 14.05 13.96 -8.40
N VAL A 248 13.94 15.23 -7.99
CA VAL A 248 12.68 15.83 -7.56
C VAL A 248 12.21 16.88 -8.55
N TYR A 249 10.92 16.82 -8.88
CA TYR A 249 10.27 17.66 -9.88
C TYR A 249 9.00 18.29 -9.31
N ALA A 250 8.65 19.48 -9.80
CA ALA A 250 7.34 20.09 -9.62
C ALA A 250 6.59 20.09 -10.96
N LYS A 251 5.31 19.68 -10.92
CA LYS A 251 4.48 19.50 -12.12
C LYS A 251 3.17 20.25 -11.95
N TYR A 252 2.95 21.29 -12.75
CA TYR A 252 1.71 22.08 -12.79
C TYR A 252 0.77 21.49 -13.85
N LEU A 253 -0.13 20.62 -13.39
CA LEU A 253 -0.86 19.69 -14.25
C LEU A 253 -2.04 20.31 -15.01
N ASN A 254 -2.70 21.32 -14.43
CA ASN A 254 -3.86 22.00 -15.03
C ASN A 254 -3.54 23.43 -15.48
N ALA A 255 -2.27 23.73 -15.75
CA ALA A 255 -1.89 25.01 -16.30
C ALA A 255 -2.52 25.21 -17.69
N VAL A 256 -3.12 26.38 -17.91
CA VAL A 256 -3.74 26.75 -19.19
C VAL A 256 -2.89 27.86 -19.80
N PRO A 257 -2.39 27.71 -21.04
CA PRO A 257 -1.71 28.79 -21.74
C PRO A 257 -2.67 29.98 -21.90
N ALA A 258 -2.26 31.21 -21.55
CA ALA A 258 -3.13 32.36 -21.68
C ALA A 258 -3.44 32.62 -23.15
N GLY A 259 -4.65 32.27 -23.59
CA GLY A 259 -5.14 32.63 -24.91
C GLY A 259 -5.50 34.11 -24.94
N GLY A 260 -4.57 34.95 -25.39
CA GLY A 260 -4.75 36.26 -26.06
C GLY A 260 -5.75 37.31 -25.55
N GLY A 261 -6.46 37.10 -24.44
CA GLY A 261 -7.51 37.97 -23.94
C GLY A 261 -7.10 38.64 -22.63
N GLN A 262 -7.46 39.91 -22.49
CA GLN A 262 -7.23 40.79 -21.34
C GLN A 262 -7.46 40.09 -19.99
N GLY A 263 -6.41 39.49 -19.46
CA GLY A 263 -6.27 38.98 -18.10
C GLY A 263 -4.97 39.52 -17.51
N PRO A 264 -4.73 39.39 -16.19
CA PRO A 264 -3.51 39.86 -15.55
C PRO A 264 -2.27 39.35 -16.30
N SER A 265 -1.23 40.18 -16.34
CA SER A 265 -0.08 39.99 -17.21
C SER A 265 0.56 38.61 -17.02
N LEU A 266 0.98 37.97 -18.11
CA LEU A 266 1.58 36.62 -18.14
C LEU A 266 2.76 36.44 -17.16
N ALA A 267 3.47 37.52 -16.78
CA ALA A 267 4.56 37.51 -15.80
C ALA A 267 4.09 37.34 -14.34
N GLU A 268 2.83 37.68 -14.03
CA GLU A 268 2.22 37.54 -12.70
C GLU A 268 1.59 36.15 -12.48
N SER A 269 1.56 35.29 -13.51
CA SER A 269 0.93 33.96 -13.47
C SER A 269 1.81 32.84 -12.87
N SER A 270 3.01 33.18 -12.37
CA SER A 270 3.93 32.20 -11.78
C SER A 270 3.67 31.98 -10.29
N CYS A 271 3.48 30.72 -9.92
CA CYS A 271 3.29 30.27 -8.57
C CYS A 271 4.63 30.11 -7.84
N ALA A 272 4.77 30.71 -6.66
CA ALA A 272 5.87 30.39 -5.76
C ALA A 272 5.58 29.08 -5.03
N VAL A 273 6.49 28.10 -5.16
CA VAL A 273 6.37 26.79 -4.51
C VAL A 273 7.58 26.60 -3.62
N SER A 274 7.33 26.27 -2.36
CA SER A 274 8.36 25.87 -1.40
C SER A 274 8.45 24.35 -1.35
N SER A 275 9.65 23.80 -1.27
CA SER A 275 9.88 22.36 -1.19
C SER A 275 10.56 21.98 0.13
N PHE A 276 10.06 20.95 0.77
CA PHE A 276 10.55 20.41 2.03
C PHE A 276 10.85 18.92 1.85
N LEU A 277 12.08 18.51 2.17
CA LEU A 277 12.52 17.13 2.02
C LEU A 277 13.05 16.63 3.36
N SER A 278 12.59 15.48 3.85
CA SER A 278 13.08 14.90 5.12
C SER A 278 13.02 13.37 5.11
N SER A 279 13.88 12.72 5.89
CA SER A 279 13.88 11.28 6.16
C SER A 279 13.96 10.96 7.66
N GLY A 280 13.23 11.71 8.50
CA GLY A 280 13.25 11.54 9.97
C GLY A 280 14.29 12.41 10.70
N GLY A 281 15.02 13.25 9.96
CA GLY A 281 15.95 14.27 10.47
C GLY A 281 15.60 15.69 10.02
N PRO A 282 16.53 16.66 10.17
CA PRO A 282 16.33 18.05 9.72
C PRO A 282 15.93 18.10 8.25
N ALA A 283 14.96 18.95 7.93
CA ALA A 283 14.50 19.09 6.56
C ALA A 283 15.59 19.74 5.69
N VAL A 284 15.84 19.16 4.52
CA VAL A 284 16.58 19.81 3.44
C VAL A 284 15.59 20.72 2.72
N GLY A 285 15.74 22.02 2.92
CA GLY A 285 15.01 23.02 2.15
C GLY A 285 15.73 23.33 0.85
N ALA A 286 14.98 23.49 -0.24
CA ALA A 286 15.46 24.18 -1.43
C ALA A 286 14.85 25.59 -1.47
N PRO A 287 15.52 26.58 -2.08
CA PRO A 287 14.92 27.89 -2.28
C PRO A 287 13.60 27.78 -3.03
N PRO A 288 12.61 28.67 -2.76
CA PRO A 288 11.34 28.64 -3.46
C PRO A 288 11.54 28.68 -4.98
N ILE A 289 10.88 27.78 -5.68
CA ILE A 289 10.87 27.75 -7.15
C ILE A 289 9.67 28.52 -7.68
N ARG A 290 9.78 29.00 -8.92
CA ARG A 290 8.66 29.58 -9.67
C ARG A 290 8.22 28.59 -10.73
N ILE A 291 6.93 28.26 -10.73
CA ILE A 291 6.31 27.37 -11.72
C ILE A 291 5.09 28.09 -12.32
N GLY A 292 4.89 27.98 -13.62
CA GLY A 292 3.80 28.70 -14.28
C GLY A 292 3.48 28.12 -15.65
N PRO A 293 2.49 28.66 -16.37
CA PRO A 293 2.04 28.10 -17.65
C PRO A 293 3.14 28.02 -18.73
N GLN A 294 4.13 28.92 -18.68
CA GLN A 294 5.27 28.93 -19.61
C GLN A 294 6.34 27.87 -19.25
N GLN A 295 6.42 27.50 -17.97
CA GLN A 295 7.33 26.47 -17.48
C GLN A 295 6.58 25.59 -16.47
N PRO A 296 5.69 24.71 -16.96
CA PRO A 296 4.77 23.94 -16.11
C PRO A 296 5.42 22.71 -15.49
N PHE A 297 6.63 22.35 -15.91
CA PHE A 297 7.39 21.24 -15.35
C PHE A 297 8.80 21.74 -15.01
N VAL A 298 9.21 21.57 -13.74
CA VAL A 298 10.46 22.13 -13.23
C VAL A 298 11.22 21.05 -12.47
N PHE A 299 12.48 20.85 -12.82
CA PHE A 299 13.43 20.10 -12.00
C PHE A 299 13.88 20.93 -10.81
N ILE A 300 13.65 20.43 -9.60
CA ILE A 300 13.99 21.12 -8.34
C ILE A 300 15.44 20.83 -7.95
N GLY A 301 15.83 19.56 -8.03
CA GLY A 301 17.17 19.13 -7.65
C GLY A 301 17.27 17.64 -7.39
N LEU A 302 18.48 17.23 -7.01
CA LEU A 302 18.81 15.86 -6.67
C LEU A 302 19.13 15.77 -5.17
N VAL A 303 18.51 14.81 -4.48
CA VAL A 303 18.89 14.45 -3.11
C VAL A 303 19.34 13.01 -3.04
N ARG A 304 20.18 12.71 -2.06
CA ARG A 304 20.66 11.36 -1.79
C ARG A 304 20.44 11.01 -0.33
N LEU A 305 20.01 9.79 -0.07
CA LEU A 305 19.91 9.28 1.28
C LEU A 305 21.30 8.87 1.77
N ASP A 306 21.87 9.61 2.73
CA ASP A 306 23.15 9.33 3.35
C ASP A 306 22.93 8.89 4.79
N GLY A 307 23.05 7.58 5.04
CA GLY A 307 22.62 6.95 6.29
C GLY A 307 21.12 7.13 6.51
N GLU A 308 20.75 7.97 7.47
CA GLU A 308 19.34 8.26 7.81
C GLU A 308 18.86 9.62 7.33
N GLN A 309 19.73 10.41 6.70
CA GLN A 309 19.43 11.79 6.31
C GLN A 309 19.46 11.97 4.81
N LEU A 310 18.47 12.70 4.28
CA LEU A 310 18.57 13.23 2.92
C LEU A 310 19.60 14.35 2.89
N LYS A 311 20.44 14.36 1.85
CA LYS A 311 21.40 15.43 1.56
C LYS A 311 21.23 15.89 0.12
N ALA A 312 21.27 17.20 -0.10
CA ALA A 312 21.31 17.76 -1.44
C ALA A 312 22.61 17.36 -2.15
N VAL A 313 22.50 16.91 -3.39
CA VAL A 313 23.66 16.62 -4.25
C VAL A 313 23.93 17.87 -5.10
N PRO A 314 25.10 18.50 -4.98
CA PRO A 314 25.45 19.63 -5.85
C PRO A 314 25.60 19.13 -7.29
N LEU A 315 24.95 19.83 -8.22
CA LEU A 315 24.93 19.47 -9.63
C LEU A 315 25.67 20.52 -10.47
N ASP A 316 26.56 20.07 -11.34
CA ASP A 316 27.15 20.92 -12.36
C ASP A 316 26.15 21.28 -13.49
N GLU A 317 26.55 22.17 -14.39
CA GLU A 317 25.68 22.64 -15.48
C GLU A 317 25.31 21.53 -16.47
N ALA A 318 26.21 20.57 -16.72
CA ALA A 318 25.92 19.46 -17.61
C ALA A 318 24.89 18.50 -17.00
N GLN A 319 25.03 18.19 -15.71
CA GLN A 319 24.08 17.38 -14.94
C GLN A 319 22.72 18.05 -14.84
N GLN A 320 22.66 19.36 -14.55
CA GLN A 320 21.39 20.10 -14.54
C GLN A 320 20.71 20.07 -15.91
N ARG A 321 21.46 20.26 -16.99
CA ARG A 321 20.92 20.17 -18.36
C ARG A 321 20.42 18.77 -18.68
N TRP A 322 21.11 17.74 -18.22
CA TRP A 322 20.69 16.34 -18.42
C TRP A 322 19.32 16.06 -17.79
N PHE A 323 19.11 16.44 -16.52
CA PHE A 323 17.82 16.24 -15.85
C PHE A 323 16.69 17.07 -16.48
N ARG A 324 16.98 18.29 -16.96
CA ARG A 324 16.00 19.12 -17.67
C ARG A 324 15.60 18.50 -19.01
N ALA A 325 16.58 18.10 -19.83
CA ALA A 325 16.32 17.42 -21.11
C ALA A 325 15.47 16.16 -20.92
N ARG A 326 15.80 15.34 -19.91
CA ARG A 326 15.02 14.15 -19.57
C ARG A 326 13.57 14.46 -19.18
N LEU A 327 13.32 15.58 -18.48
CA LEU A 327 11.97 16.04 -18.16
C LEU A 327 11.23 16.57 -19.39
N ASP A 328 11.92 17.28 -20.27
CA ASP A 328 11.37 17.85 -21.50
C ASP A 328 11.01 16.77 -22.53
N ASP A 329 11.79 15.69 -22.58
CA ASP A 329 11.58 14.52 -23.44
C ASP A 329 10.57 13.52 -22.86
N ALA A 330 10.20 13.68 -21.57
CA ALA A 330 9.27 12.77 -20.91
C ALA A 330 7.88 12.78 -21.57
N PRO A 331 7.19 11.63 -21.64
CA PRO A 331 5.81 11.56 -22.14
C PRO A 331 4.90 12.53 -21.37
N CYS A 332 4.09 13.29 -22.10
CA CYS A 332 3.14 14.20 -21.48
C CYS A 332 1.73 13.62 -21.47
N ARG A 333 1.17 13.49 -20.26
CA ARG A 333 -0.18 12.99 -19.98
C ARG A 333 -1.02 14.00 -19.18
N ALA A 334 -0.62 15.27 -19.19
CA ALA A 334 -1.33 16.37 -18.55
C ALA A 334 -2.15 17.17 -19.60
N PRO A 335 -3.29 17.77 -19.21
CA PRO A 335 -4.09 18.59 -20.12
C PRO A 335 -3.39 19.82 -20.68
N ILE A 336 -2.30 20.30 -20.07
CA ILE A 336 -1.49 21.37 -20.67
C ILE A 336 -0.85 20.95 -22.00
N CYS A 337 -0.60 19.66 -22.20
CA CYS A 337 -0.01 19.15 -23.43
C CYS A 337 -1.06 18.77 -24.47
N ASP A 338 -2.17 18.19 -24.03
CA ASP A 338 -3.33 17.92 -24.87
C ASP A 338 -4.62 18.18 -24.06
N PRO A 339 -5.21 19.39 -24.19
CA PRO A 339 -6.46 19.74 -23.50
C PRO A 339 -7.65 18.86 -23.91
N SER A 340 -7.59 18.27 -25.11
CA SER A 340 -8.66 17.44 -25.67
C SER A 340 -8.64 15.99 -25.15
N SER A 341 -7.53 15.55 -24.55
CA SER A 341 -7.36 14.20 -24.01
C SER A 341 -8.27 13.93 -22.81
N ALA A 342 -9.27 13.06 -23.00
CA ALA A 342 -10.14 12.59 -21.92
C ALA A 342 -9.37 11.85 -20.82
N ALA A 343 -8.32 11.09 -21.19
CA ALA A 343 -7.46 10.40 -20.24
C ALA A 343 -6.71 11.38 -19.32
N ALA A 344 -6.16 12.47 -19.89
CA ALA A 344 -5.48 13.51 -19.14
C ALA A 344 -6.42 14.24 -18.18
N ARG A 345 -7.65 14.57 -18.63
CA ARG A 345 -8.69 15.17 -17.78
C ARG A 345 -9.16 14.22 -16.67
N THR A 346 -9.30 12.94 -16.97
CA THR A 346 -9.64 11.89 -15.99
C THR A 346 -8.59 11.80 -14.89
N ALA A 347 -7.31 11.83 -15.25
CA ALA A 347 -6.20 11.75 -14.30
C ALA A 347 -6.14 12.97 -13.35
N LEU A 348 -6.66 14.14 -13.78
CA LEU A 348 -6.78 15.33 -12.93
C LEU A 348 -7.97 15.34 -11.99
N ARG A 349 -9.01 14.55 -12.29
CA ARG A 349 -10.31 14.60 -11.59
C ARG A 349 -10.16 14.53 -10.08
N GLY A 350 -9.33 13.62 -9.57
CA GLY A 350 -9.12 13.44 -8.14
C GLY A 350 -8.52 14.67 -7.45
N TYR A 351 -7.51 15.29 -8.08
CA TYR A 351 -6.87 16.51 -7.56
C TYR A 351 -7.85 17.70 -7.53
N LEU A 352 -8.62 17.87 -8.61
CA LEU A 352 -9.62 18.93 -8.70
C LEU A 352 -10.78 18.72 -7.70
N ALA A 353 -11.16 17.47 -7.44
CA ALA A 353 -12.15 17.14 -6.43
C ALA A 353 -11.70 17.57 -5.02
N VAL A 354 -10.45 17.33 -4.66
CA VAL A 354 -9.88 17.80 -3.37
C VAL A 354 -9.86 19.33 -3.32
N LEU A 355 -9.34 19.97 -4.37
CA LEU A 355 -9.18 21.41 -4.46
C LEU A 355 -10.51 22.16 -4.33
N TYR A 356 -11.47 21.81 -5.20
CA TYR A 356 -12.76 22.50 -5.26
C TYR A 356 -13.73 22.02 -4.18
N GLY A 357 -13.63 20.75 -3.76
CA GLY A 357 -14.43 20.23 -2.65
C GLY A 357 -14.20 21.02 -1.37
N ARG A 358 -12.94 21.37 -1.08
CA ARG A 358 -12.61 22.21 0.07
C ARG A 358 -13.24 23.61 -0.03
N ARG A 359 -13.08 24.28 -1.16
CA ARG A 359 -13.62 25.64 -1.37
C ARG A 359 -15.13 25.71 -1.31
N LEU A 360 -15.80 24.69 -1.83
CA LEU A 360 -17.27 24.62 -1.79
C LEU A 360 -17.80 24.28 -0.40
N ALA A 361 -16.97 23.65 0.45
CA ALA A 361 -17.29 23.35 1.85
C ALA A 361 -17.13 24.58 2.77
N ASP A 362 -16.32 25.56 2.40
CA ASP A 362 -16.19 26.81 3.16
C ASP A 362 -17.53 27.58 3.17
N LYS A 363 -17.77 28.30 4.27
CA LYS A 363 -18.95 29.16 4.44
C LYS A 363 -18.57 30.49 5.09
N PRO A 364 -19.31 31.59 4.82
CA PRO A 364 -19.10 32.87 5.49
C PRO A 364 -19.36 32.76 6.99
N ALA A 365 -18.71 33.63 7.77
CA ALA A 365 -18.93 33.69 9.21
C ALA A 365 -20.40 34.07 9.52
N GLY A 366 -21.07 33.27 10.35
CA GLY A 366 -22.48 33.47 10.73
C GLY A 366 -23.51 32.96 9.72
N ALA A 367 -23.09 32.41 8.57
CA ALA A 367 -24.03 31.88 7.58
C ALA A 367 -24.63 30.52 8.01
N PRO A 368 -25.91 30.27 7.69
CA PRO A 368 -26.51 28.95 7.84
C PRO A 368 -25.77 27.92 6.98
N GLY A 369 -25.73 26.67 7.47
CA GLY A 369 -25.08 25.56 6.77
C GLY A 369 -25.70 25.28 5.41
N ASN A 370 -24.93 24.63 4.54
CA ASN A 370 -25.37 24.21 3.22
C ASN A 370 -25.08 22.72 3.03
N GLU A 371 -25.87 21.89 3.72
CA GLU A 371 -25.66 20.44 3.78
C GLU A 371 -26.03 19.75 2.45
N GLY A 372 -25.23 18.76 2.05
CA GLY A 372 -25.53 17.80 0.98
C GLY A 372 -25.31 18.25 -0.48
N ALA A 373 -25.58 19.51 -0.82
CA ALA A 373 -25.65 19.93 -2.23
C ALA A 373 -24.30 20.26 -2.90
N ALA A 374 -23.21 20.42 -2.15
CA ALA A 374 -21.91 20.77 -2.72
C ALA A 374 -21.20 19.56 -3.37
N GLY A 375 -21.41 18.35 -2.85
CA GLY A 375 -20.75 17.14 -3.32
C GLY A 375 -21.28 16.64 -4.67
N SER A 376 -22.61 16.60 -4.81
CA SER A 376 -23.24 16.22 -6.10
C SER A 376 -22.92 17.22 -7.20
N LEU A 377 -23.04 18.52 -6.90
CA LEU A 377 -22.69 19.58 -7.85
C LEU A 377 -21.25 19.51 -8.34
N LEU A 378 -20.29 19.27 -7.45
CA LEU A 378 -18.90 19.13 -7.83
C LEU A 378 -18.69 17.90 -8.71
N THR A 379 -19.37 16.80 -8.41
CA THR A 379 -19.30 15.57 -9.20
C THR A 379 -19.79 15.84 -10.63
N ASP A 380 -20.94 16.48 -10.80
CA ASP A 380 -21.52 16.81 -12.12
C ASP A 380 -20.60 17.73 -12.93
N LEU A 381 -20.01 18.75 -12.29
CA LEU A 381 -19.05 19.66 -12.93
C LEU A 381 -17.78 18.93 -13.38
N LEU A 382 -17.26 18.03 -12.54
CA LEU A 382 -16.08 17.24 -12.87
C LEU A 382 -16.38 16.18 -13.94
N ASP A 383 -17.59 15.63 -13.99
CA ASP A 383 -18.04 14.73 -15.07
C ASP A 383 -18.08 15.49 -16.39
N GLY A 384 -18.66 16.70 -16.41
CA GLY A 384 -18.63 17.58 -17.57
C GLY A 384 -17.20 17.95 -18.00
N TYR A 385 -16.30 18.18 -17.05
CA TYR A 385 -14.89 18.41 -17.34
C TYR A 385 -14.22 17.19 -17.99
N VAL A 386 -14.39 15.99 -17.42
CA VAL A 386 -13.84 14.76 -17.99
C VAL A 386 -14.40 14.50 -19.39
N ALA A 387 -15.71 14.70 -19.58
CA ALA A 387 -16.37 14.58 -20.88
C ALA A 387 -15.94 15.64 -21.90
N GLY A 388 -15.32 16.74 -21.45
CA GLY A 388 -14.90 17.85 -22.31
C GLY A 388 -16.02 18.83 -22.66
N SER A 389 -17.18 18.73 -22.01
CA SER A 389 -18.27 19.70 -22.15
C SER A 389 -18.04 20.98 -21.34
N ILE A 390 -17.10 20.96 -20.39
CA ILE A 390 -16.66 22.10 -19.59
C ILE A 390 -15.13 22.13 -19.64
N ASP A 391 -14.53 23.26 -19.99
CA ASP A 391 -13.07 23.43 -19.94
C ASP A 391 -12.59 23.87 -18.55
N GLN A 392 -11.27 23.83 -18.31
CA GLN A 392 -10.69 24.21 -17.02
C GLN A 392 -11.03 25.67 -16.63
N PRO A 393 -10.95 26.68 -17.52
CA PRO A 393 -11.36 28.04 -17.21
C PRO A 393 -12.84 28.16 -16.81
N ALA A 394 -13.76 27.50 -17.52
CA ALA A 394 -15.18 27.49 -17.18
C ALA A 394 -15.44 26.80 -15.84
N LEU A 395 -14.77 25.66 -15.57
CA LEU A 395 -14.86 24.99 -14.28
C LEU A 395 -14.45 25.92 -13.13
N THR A 396 -13.27 26.55 -13.20
CA THR A 396 -12.80 27.53 -12.22
C THR A 396 -13.79 28.69 -12.06
N ARG A 397 -14.31 29.22 -13.17
CA ARG A 397 -15.28 30.32 -13.17
C ARG A 397 -16.57 29.95 -12.43
N TRP A 398 -17.10 28.75 -12.68
CA TRP A 398 -18.32 28.27 -12.05
C TRP A 398 -18.13 27.96 -10.57
N ILE A 399 -16.99 27.40 -10.17
CA ILE A 399 -16.65 27.24 -8.74
C ILE A 399 -16.52 28.62 -8.07
N GLY A 400 -15.80 29.56 -8.69
CA GLY A 400 -15.60 30.92 -8.18
C GLY A 400 -16.90 31.71 -8.02
N LEU A 401 -17.92 31.41 -8.83
CA LEU A 401 -19.25 32.00 -8.71
C LEU A 401 -19.91 31.64 -7.36
N ILE A 402 -19.77 30.39 -6.92
CA ILE A 402 -20.50 29.84 -5.77
C ILE A 402 -19.66 29.66 -4.51
N GLU A 403 -18.32 29.63 -4.58
CA GLU A 403 -17.43 29.44 -3.42
C GLU A 403 -17.61 30.55 -2.37
N ALA A 404 -17.42 30.24 -1.09
CA ALA A 404 -17.48 31.27 -0.05
C ALA A 404 -16.09 31.73 0.37
N ASP A 405 -16.01 32.96 0.85
CA ASP A 405 -14.84 33.43 1.58
C ASP A 405 -15.13 33.31 3.08
N SER A 406 -14.45 32.39 3.76
CA SER A 406 -14.65 32.13 5.20
C SER A 406 -14.29 33.33 6.09
N THR A 407 -13.52 34.30 5.58
CA THR A 407 -13.16 35.51 6.34
C THR A 407 -14.19 36.62 6.20
N GLN A 408 -15.12 36.52 5.25
CA GLN A 408 -16.17 37.50 5.05
C GLN A 408 -17.36 37.20 5.95
N ALA A 409 -17.96 38.27 6.50
CA ALA A 409 -19.22 38.16 7.21
C ALA A 409 -20.37 37.88 6.22
N ALA A 410 -21.34 37.06 6.64
CA ALA A 410 -22.58 36.91 5.90
C ALA A 410 -23.30 38.26 5.77
N GLY A 411 -23.97 38.46 4.63
CA GLY A 411 -24.89 39.57 4.41
C GLY A 411 -26.26 39.29 5.03
N ALA A 412 -27.13 40.31 5.03
CA ALA A 412 -28.52 40.12 5.42
C ALA A 412 -29.26 39.27 4.36
N PRO A 413 -30.02 38.23 4.75
CA PRO A 413 -30.83 37.46 3.81
C PRO A 413 -31.91 38.38 3.21
N PRO A 414 -32.24 38.27 1.91
CA PRO A 414 -33.16 39.17 1.21
C PRO A 414 -34.66 38.94 1.53
N GLY A 415 -35.00 38.60 2.76
CA GLY A 415 -36.37 38.23 3.13
C GLY A 415 -36.71 36.82 2.67
N ALA A 416 -37.77 36.64 1.88
CA ALA A 416 -38.23 35.31 1.46
C ALA A 416 -37.16 34.59 0.61
N PRO A 417 -36.93 33.27 0.80
CA PRO A 417 -35.90 32.51 0.08
C PRO A 417 -35.99 32.59 -1.45
N ASP A 418 -37.19 32.80 -1.99
CA ASP A 418 -37.44 32.85 -3.44
C ASP A 418 -37.38 34.25 -4.04
N ALA A 419 -37.20 35.31 -3.24
CA ALA A 419 -37.29 36.69 -3.70
C ALA A 419 -36.28 37.05 -4.81
N LEU A 420 -35.15 36.35 -4.87
CA LEU A 420 -34.09 36.59 -5.87
C LEU A 420 -34.18 35.70 -7.10
N ALA A 421 -34.91 34.59 -7.02
CA ALA A 421 -34.89 33.59 -8.07
C ALA A 421 -35.43 34.12 -9.42
N PRO A 422 -36.49 34.96 -9.47
CA PRO A 422 -36.97 35.56 -10.71
C PRO A 422 -35.96 36.50 -11.39
N GLU A 423 -35.10 37.16 -10.63
CA GLU A 423 -34.06 38.06 -11.17
C GLU A 423 -32.82 37.28 -11.62
N LEU A 424 -32.35 36.35 -10.78
CA LEU A 424 -31.05 35.70 -10.99
C LEU A 424 -31.11 34.51 -11.97
N ARG A 425 -32.18 33.69 -11.95
CA ARG A 425 -32.26 32.51 -12.81
C ARG A 425 -32.17 32.85 -14.31
N PRO A 426 -32.88 33.87 -14.84
CA PRO A 426 -32.78 34.22 -16.25
C PRO A 426 -31.37 34.72 -16.62
N ARG A 427 -30.73 35.52 -15.76
CA ARG A 427 -29.33 35.98 -15.93
C ARG A 427 -28.35 34.83 -16.05
N LEU A 428 -28.43 33.88 -15.11
CA LEU A 428 -27.54 32.73 -15.04
C LEU A 428 -27.76 31.79 -16.24
N SER A 429 -29.02 31.54 -16.62
CA SER A 429 -29.36 30.72 -17.77
C SER A 429 -28.88 31.35 -19.09
N ALA A 430 -29.07 32.66 -19.28
CA ALA A 430 -28.61 33.37 -20.48
C ALA A 430 -27.08 33.35 -20.62
N ALA A 431 -26.34 33.31 -19.50
CA ALA A 431 -24.88 33.19 -19.50
C ALA A 431 -24.37 31.74 -19.61
N GLY A 432 -25.25 30.76 -19.82
CA GLY A 432 -24.88 29.35 -19.96
C GLY A 432 -24.38 28.70 -18.67
N VAL A 433 -24.74 29.25 -17.50
CA VAL A 433 -24.37 28.67 -16.20
C VAL A 433 -25.06 27.30 -16.05
N PRO A 434 -24.33 26.23 -15.67
CA PRO A 434 -24.95 24.93 -15.44
C PRO A 434 -26.10 25.00 -14.41
N PRO A 435 -27.24 24.32 -14.62
CA PRO A 435 -28.42 24.46 -13.74
C PRO A 435 -28.13 24.22 -12.26
N GLY A 436 -27.31 23.23 -11.92
CA GLY A 436 -26.92 22.96 -10.54
C GLY A 436 -26.10 24.10 -9.91
N VAL A 437 -25.23 24.76 -10.69
CA VAL A 437 -24.45 25.93 -10.25
C VAL A 437 -25.38 27.12 -10.04
N ALA A 438 -26.34 27.33 -10.95
CA ALA A 438 -27.31 28.40 -10.84
C ALA A 438 -28.18 28.26 -9.58
N GLU A 439 -28.73 27.07 -9.33
CA GLU A 439 -29.51 26.79 -8.11
C GLU A 439 -28.66 26.92 -6.84
N ALA A 440 -27.40 26.47 -6.84
CA ALA A 440 -26.50 26.66 -5.72
C ALA A 440 -26.20 28.14 -5.45
N PHE A 441 -26.01 28.94 -6.50
CA PHE A 441 -25.79 30.38 -6.38
C PHE A 441 -27.02 31.10 -5.81
N VAL A 442 -28.20 30.84 -6.39
CA VAL A 442 -29.47 31.45 -5.94
C VAL A 442 -29.75 31.08 -4.47
N ARG A 443 -29.56 29.80 -4.10
CA ARG A 443 -29.75 29.34 -2.72
C ARG A 443 -28.77 30.00 -1.75
N ARG A 444 -27.47 30.03 -2.05
CA ARG A 444 -26.46 30.69 -1.19
C ARG A 444 -26.75 32.19 -1.07
N ALA A 445 -27.16 32.84 -2.17
CA ALA A 445 -27.54 34.24 -2.20
C ALA A 445 -28.80 34.53 -1.36
N SER A 446 -29.80 33.65 -1.35
CA SER A 446 -31.01 33.80 -0.54
C SER A 446 -30.77 33.54 0.95
N LEU A 447 -29.79 32.70 1.28
CA LEU A 447 -29.29 32.51 2.65
C LEU A 447 -28.42 33.68 3.15
N GLY A 448 -28.25 34.75 2.36
CA GLY A 448 -27.45 35.90 2.76
C GLY A 448 -25.94 35.61 2.79
N TRP A 449 -25.44 34.60 2.06
CA TRP A 449 -24.00 34.31 2.05
C TRP A 449 -23.15 35.49 1.57
N TRP A 450 -23.75 36.37 0.76
CA TRP A 450 -23.08 37.53 0.20
C TRP A 450 -23.98 38.77 0.27
N SER A 451 -23.36 39.93 0.48
CA SER A 451 -24.06 41.21 0.32
C SER A 451 -24.52 41.42 -1.13
N PRO A 452 -25.52 42.27 -1.39
CA PRO A 452 -25.94 42.60 -2.76
C PRO A 452 -24.78 43.04 -3.66
N ALA A 453 -23.85 43.85 -3.13
CA ALA A 453 -22.69 44.33 -3.87
C ALA A 453 -21.69 43.21 -4.23
N GLU A 454 -21.49 42.25 -3.33
CA GLU A 454 -20.60 41.11 -3.56
C GLU A 454 -21.20 40.09 -4.54
N ARG A 455 -22.52 39.85 -4.47
CA ARG A 455 -23.21 39.02 -5.48
C ARG A 455 -23.03 39.58 -6.89
N GLU A 456 -23.23 40.87 -7.06
CA GLU A 456 -23.08 41.52 -8.37
C GLU A 456 -21.60 41.54 -8.81
N ALA A 457 -20.65 41.66 -7.87
CA ALA A 457 -19.23 41.51 -8.19
C ALA A 457 -18.90 40.09 -8.67
N ARG A 458 -19.50 39.05 -8.07
CA ARG A 458 -19.33 37.65 -8.47
C ARG A 458 -19.89 37.36 -9.85
N LEU A 459 -21.11 37.82 -10.13
CA LEU A 459 -21.71 37.71 -11.46
C LEU A 459 -20.79 38.35 -12.52
N ARG A 460 -20.29 39.56 -12.27
CA ARG A 460 -19.35 40.24 -13.17
C ARG A 460 -18.02 39.51 -13.33
N ARG A 461 -17.42 39.00 -12.24
CA ARG A 461 -16.19 38.17 -12.30
C ARG A 461 -16.40 36.90 -13.12
N ALA A 462 -17.62 36.35 -13.10
CA ALA A 462 -18.00 35.21 -13.93
C ALA A 462 -18.38 35.59 -15.38
N GLY A 463 -18.28 36.87 -15.77
CA GLY A 463 -18.66 37.35 -17.10
C GLY A 463 -20.17 37.49 -17.32
N ILE A 464 -20.97 37.48 -16.26
CA ILE A 464 -22.43 37.53 -16.31
C ILE A 464 -22.88 38.99 -16.18
N ALA A 465 -23.36 39.55 -17.28
CA ALA A 465 -23.87 40.92 -17.33
C ALA A 465 -25.26 41.04 -16.66
N PRO A 466 -25.69 42.27 -16.31
CA PRO A 466 -27.10 42.57 -16.08
C PRO A 466 -27.94 42.27 -17.34
N ILE A 467 -29.23 41.93 -17.19
CA ILE A 467 -30.11 41.77 -18.37
C ILE A 467 -30.26 43.13 -19.05
N PRO A 468 -29.90 43.27 -20.33
CA PRO A 468 -30.12 44.51 -21.08
C PRO A 468 -31.61 44.87 -21.11
N GLY A 469 -31.97 46.10 -20.76
CA GLY A 469 -33.34 46.59 -20.82
C GLY A 469 -34.22 46.26 -19.60
N GLU A 470 -33.74 45.50 -18.61
CA GLU A 470 -34.55 45.16 -17.43
C GLU A 470 -34.90 46.41 -16.61
N PHE A 471 -33.93 47.30 -16.42
CA PHE A 471 -34.16 48.56 -15.71
C PHE A 471 -35.16 49.43 -16.46
N GLU A 472 -35.04 49.54 -17.78
CA GLU A 472 -35.94 50.32 -18.63
C GLU A 472 -37.35 49.74 -18.67
N ALA A 473 -37.49 48.42 -18.79
CA ALA A 473 -38.78 47.73 -18.75
C ALA A 473 -39.48 47.93 -17.40
N ARG A 474 -38.73 47.87 -16.29
CA ARG A 474 -39.26 48.13 -14.95
C ARG A 474 -39.56 49.62 -14.72
N ALA A 475 -38.74 50.51 -15.27
CA ALA A 475 -38.94 51.94 -15.18
C ALA A 475 -40.15 52.40 -16.01
N ALA A 476 -40.47 51.73 -17.12
CA ALA A 476 -41.67 51.98 -17.92
C ALA A 476 -42.98 51.70 -17.17
N ALA A 477 -42.95 50.87 -16.13
CA ALA A 477 -44.11 50.61 -15.26
C ALA A 477 -44.33 51.71 -14.19
N ILE A 478 -43.44 52.70 -14.12
CA ILE A 478 -43.49 53.82 -13.17
C ILE A 478 -43.75 55.10 -13.98
N PRO A 479 -44.57 56.05 -13.51
CA PRO A 479 -44.76 57.34 -14.16
C PRO A 479 -43.52 58.27 -14.03
N ALA A 480 -42.32 57.72 -14.08
CA ALA A 480 -41.07 58.45 -13.98
C ALA A 480 -40.79 59.22 -15.28
N GLN A 481 -40.24 60.44 -15.17
CA GLN A 481 -39.84 61.21 -16.35
C GLN A 481 -38.70 60.49 -17.11
N PRO A 482 -38.77 60.37 -18.45
CA PRO A 482 -37.73 59.71 -19.24
C PRO A 482 -36.31 60.25 -18.98
N GLY A 483 -36.19 61.56 -18.71
CA GLY A 483 -34.92 62.18 -18.34
C GLY A 483 -34.33 61.67 -17.03
N HIS A 484 -35.14 61.32 -16.03
CA HIS A 484 -34.64 60.74 -14.77
C HIS A 484 -34.18 59.29 -14.97
N VAL A 485 -34.91 58.53 -15.80
CA VAL A 485 -34.53 57.16 -16.18
C VAL A 485 -33.16 57.18 -16.88
N ALA A 486 -32.96 58.10 -17.82
CA ALA A 486 -31.69 58.28 -18.53
C ALA A 486 -30.52 58.69 -17.62
N LEU A 487 -30.78 59.40 -16.52
CA LEU A 487 -29.75 59.81 -15.56
C LEU A 487 -29.35 58.68 -14.60
N ILE A 488 -30.29 57.80 -14.23
CA ILE A 488 -30.04 56.68 -13.32
C ILE A 488 -29.50 55.45 -14.06
N LYS A 489 -29.92 55.23 -15.32
CA LYS A 489 -29.53 54.08 -16.13
C LYS A 489 -28.02 53.82 -16.16
N PRO A 490 -27.14 54.81 -16.42
CA PRO A 490 -25.70 54.57 -16.42
C PRO A 490 -25.17 54.04 -15.09
N MET A 491 -25.75 54.46 -13.96
CA MET A 491 -25.35 53.95 -12.65
C MET A 491 -25.79 52.49 -12.43
N VAL A 492 -26.90 52.07 -13.04
CA VAL A 492 -27.35 50.66 -13.02
C VAL A 492 -26.47 49.82 -13.94
N ASP A 493 -26.22 50.28 -15.17
CA ASP A 493 -25.39 49.59 -16.15
C ASP A 493 -23.93 49.41 -15.67
N GLU A 494 -23.41 50.39 -14.95
CA GLU A 494 -22.06 50.35 -14.35
C GLU A 494 -22.03 49.57 -13.01
N GLY A 495 -23.17 49.11 -12.51
CA GLY A 495 -23.27 48.37 -11.25
C GLY A 495 -22.99 49.21 -9.99
N ALA A 496 -23.12 50.54 -10.10
CA ALA A 496 -23.09 51.46 -8.96
C ALA A 496 -24.36 51.35 -8.09
N MET A 497 -25.46 50.83 -8.65
CA MET A 497 -26.67 50.40 -7.95
C MET A 497 -27.38 49.27 -8.71
N THR A 498 -28.23 48.50 -8.04
CA THR A 498 -29.04 47.46 -8.73
C THR A 498 -30.21 48.09 -9.50
N ALA A 499 -30.80 47.35 -10.44
CA ALA A 499 -32.03 47.80 -11.12
C ALA A 499 -33.16 48.09 -10.10
N ALA A 500 -33.32 47.26 -9.07
CA ALA A 500 -34.28 47.49 -8.00
C ALA A 500 -34.01 48.80 -7.23
N GLN A 501 -32.75 49.08 -6.90
CA GLN A 501 -32.37 50.34 -6.23
C GLN A 501 -32.60 51.55 -7.14
N GLY A 502 -32.30 51.45 -8.44
CA GLY A 502 -32.63 52.49 -9.41
C GLY A 502 -34.12 52.77 -9.48
N ILE A 503 -34.95 51.73 -9.42
CA ILE A 503 -36.41 51.83 -9.35
C ILE A 503 -36.89 52.49 -8.05
N GLU A 504 -36.31 52.14 -6.90
CA GLU A 504 -36.62 52.80 -5.61
C GLU A 504 -36.30 54.31 -5.68
N TRP A 505 -35.16 54.69 -6.27
CA TRP A 505 -34.79 56.10 -6.48
C TRP A 505 -35.78 56.81 -7.41
N LEU A 506 -36.13 56.20 -8.54
CA LEU A 506 -37.12 56.76 -9.49
C LEU A 506 -38.49 56.93 -8.83
N THR A 507 -38.93 55.95 -8.05
CA THR A 507 -40.22 55.98 -7.34
C THR A 507 -40.24 57.10 -6.30
N LEU A 508 -39.16 57.22 -5.51
CA LEU A 508 -39.02 58.25 -4.48
C LEU A 508 -39.08 59.66 -5.10
N ILE A 509 -38.31 59.91 -6.15
CA ILE A 509 -38.28 61.21 -6.86
C ILE A 509 -39.65 61.51 -7.50
N THR A 510 -40.29 60.53 -8.11
CA THR A 510 -41.57 60.71 -8.80
C THR A 510 -42.70 61.03 -7.82
N ARG A 511 -42.83 60.21 -6.75
CA ARG A 511 -43.85 60.39 -5.72
C ARG A 511 -43.74 61.75 -5.00
N THR A 512 -42.52 62.15 -4.65
CA THR A 512 -42.29 63.41 -3.93
C THR A 512 -42.56 64.63 -4.81
N ARG A 513 -42.26 64.55 -6.10
CA ARG A 513 -42.58 65.61 -7.06
C ARG A 513 -44.08 65.73 -7.33
N GLU A 514 -44.81 64.62 -7.35
CA GLU A 514 -46.27 64.61 -7.46
C GLU A 514 -46.94 65.20 -6.22
N ALA A 515 -46.46 64.83 -5.03
CA ALA A 515 -46.96 65.38 -3.77
C ALA A 515 -46.72 66.89 -3.65
N GLY A 516 -45.59 67.40 -4.18
CA GLY A 516 -45.22 68.81 -4.15
C GLY A 516 -45.87 69.71 -5.22
N ARG A 517 -46.76 69.19 -6.08
CA ARG A 517 -47.46 70.02 -7.08
C ARG A 517 -48.50 70.95 -6.42
N PRO A 518 -48.60 72.23 -6.83
CA PRO A 518 -49.66 73.12 -6.37
C PRO A 518 -51.04 72.54 -6.71
N GLY A 519 -51.88 72.33 -5.69
CA GLY A 519 -53.23 71.76 -5.84
C GLY A 519 -53.34 70.25 -5.59
N SER A 520 -52.26 69.57 -5.17
CA SER A 520 -52.36 68.17 -4.71
C SER A 520 -53.04 68.10 -3.33
N THR A 521 -53.95 67.14 -3.14
CA THR A 521 -54.62 66.88 -1.84
C THR A 521 -53.74 66.10 -0.86
N ALA A 522 -52.44 65.99 -1.13
CA ALA A 522 -51.51 65.37 -0.19
C ALA A 522 -51.38 66.29 1.04
N GLY A 523 -51.38 65.68 2.23
CA GLY A 523 -51.39 66.39 3.52
C GLY A 523 -50.27 67.43 3.71
N PRO A 524 -50.30 68.16 4.84
CA PRO A 524 -49.43 69.32 5.07
C PRO A 524 -47.96 69.01 4.75
N PRO A 525 -47.22 69.99 4.18
CA PRO A 525 -45.83 69.78 3.80
C PRO A 525 -45.05 69.23 5.01
N PRO A 526 -44.19 68.22 4.81
CA PRO A 526 -43.32 67.72 5.87
C PRO A 526 -42.58 68.87 6.55
N SER A 527 -42.38 68.79 7.87
CA SER A 527 -41.53 69.74 8.59
C SER A 527 -40.19 69.91 7.87
N PRO A 528 -39.63 71.14 7.84
CA PRO A 528 -38.36 71.40 7.16
C PRO A 528 -37.29 70.41 7.62
N ASN A 529 -36.56 69.81 6.67
CA ASN A 529 -35.46 68.93 7.02
C ASN A 529 -34.41 69.74 7.79
N PRO A 530 -33.90 69.22 8.92
CA PRO A 530 -32.88 69.92 9.70
C PRO A 530 -31.61 70.09 8.84
N PRO A 531 -30.92 71.25 8.88
CA PRO A 531 -29.75 71.52 8.05
C PRO A 531 -28.68 70.40 8.06
N PRO A 532 -28.33 69.80 9.22
CA PRO A 532 -27.36 68.71 9.27
C PRO A 532 -27.75 67.44 8.48
N GLN A 533 -29.03 67.24 8.15
CA GLN A 533 -29.46 66.12 7.29
C GLN A 533 -29.36 66.47 5.81
N LEU A 534 -29.61 67.74 5.43
CA LEU A 534 -29.46 68.21 4.06
C LEU A 534 -27.98 68.19 3.61
N ASP A 535 -27.08 68.60 4.49
CA ASP A 535 -25.63 68.56 4.23
C ASP A 535 -25.15 67.12 4.06
N ARG A 536 -25.54 66.21 4.98
CA ARG A 536 -25.22 64.78 4.89
C ARG A 536 -25.76 64.13 3.61
N LEU A 537 -26.95 64.52 3.17
CA LEU A 537 -27.54 64.00 1.93
C LEU A 537 -26.76 64.48 0.70
N SER A 538 -26.42 65.77 0.66
CA SER A 538 -25.61 66.36 -0.42
C SER A 538 -24.23 65.71 -0.53
N ASP A 539 -23.55 65.58 0.61
CA ASP A 539 -22.23 64.97 0.70
C ASP A 539 -22.27 63.49 0.32
N GLY A 540 -23.27 62.76 0.81
CA GLY A 540 -23.44 61.35 0.51
C GLY A 540 -23.74 61.08 -0.97
N LEU A 541 -24.61 61.88 -1.61
CA LEU A 541 -24.90 61.74 -3.03
C LEU A 541 -23.65 62.03 -3.88
N THR A 542 -22.86 63.02 -3.47
CA THR A 542 -21.58 63.36 -4.10
C THR A 542 -20.56 62.24 -3.93
N ALA A 543 -20.40 61.71 -2.73
CA ALA A 543 -19.49 60.61 -2.42
C ALA A 543 -19.85 59.33 -3.18
N LYS A 544 -21.15 59.09 -3.42
CA LYS A 544 -21.67 57.96 -4.19
C LYS A 544 -21.68 58.20 -5.71
N GLY A 545 -21.22 59.36 -6.17
CA GLY A 545 -21.04 59.66 -7.59
C GLY A 545 -22.34 59.80 -8.37
N PHE A 546 -23.42 60.29 -7.74
CA PHE A 546 -24.65 60.60 -8.45
C PHE A 546 -24.44 61.74 -9.45
N PRO A 547 -25.09 61.70 -10.64
CA PRO A 547 -25.07 62.81 -11.60
C PRO A 547 -25.52 64.11 -10.96
N GLU A 548 -24.87 65.22 -11.31
CA GLU A 548 -25.19 66.54 -10.77
C GLU A 548 -26.67 66.89 -10.89
N GLN A 549 -27.30 66.56 -12.01
CA GLN A 549 -28.71 66.78 -12.24
C GLN A 549 -29.59 66.03 -11.22
N ILE A 550 -29.25 64.78 -10.89
CA ILE A 550 -29.98 64.02 -9.86
C ILE A 550 -29.72 64.59 -8.47
N ARG A 551 -28.48 65.00 -8.17
CA ARG A 551 -28.15 65.66 -6.89
C ARG A 551 -28.97 66.91 -6.68
N SER A 552 -29.04 67.79 -7.69
CA SER A 552 -29.83 69.02 -7.63
C SER A 552 -31.32 68.75 -7.47
N ILE A 553 -31.87 67.74 -8.16
CA ILE A 553 -33.28 67.34 -8.02
C ILE A 553 -33.57 66.86 -6.60
N VAL A 554 -32.80 65.91 -6.09
CA VAL A 554 -33.00 65.32 -4.76
C VAL A 554 -32.80 66.37 -3.66
N TRP A 555 -31.75 67.18 -3.78
CA TRP A 555 -31.46 68.26 -2.82
C TRP A 555 -32.54 69.34 -2.86
N GLY A 556 -33.01 69.77 -4.03
CA GLY A 556 -34.07 70.77 -4.16
C GLY A 556 -35.42 70.27 -3.59
N LEU A 557 -35.76 69.01 -3.81
CA LEU A 557 -36.94 68.38 -3.21
C LEU A 557 -36.83 68.29 -1.67
N ALA A 558 -35.64 68.00 -1.15
CA ALA A 558 -35.40 67.94 0.29
C ALA A 558 -35.38 69.34 0.94
N GLN A 559 -34.77 70.33 0.30
CA GLN A 559 -34.74 71.71 0.78
C GLN A 559 -36.16 72.32 0.79
N GLY A 560 -36.95 72.05 -0.25
CA GLY A 560 -38.35 72.47 -0.35
C GLY A 560 -39.32 71.70 0.57
N GLY A 561 -38.82 70.77 1.39
CA GLY A 561 -39.63 69.97 2.33
C GLY A 561 -40.45 68.86 1.68
N ALA A 562 -40.46 68.73 0.36
CA ALA A 562 -41.25 67.71 -0.37
C ALA A 562 -40.69 66.28 -0.21
N LEU A 563 -39.39 66.15 0.04
CA LEU A 563 -38.70 64.88 0.32
C LEU A 563 -38.15 64.88 1.74
N ARG A 564 -38.44 63.84 2.53
CA ARG A 564 -37.77 63.65 3.82
C ARG A 564 -36.33 63.21 3.58
N ALA A 565 -35.37 63.94 4.12
CA ALA A 565 -33.95 63.64 3.97
C ALA A 565 -33.60 62.25 4.55
N ALA A 566 -34.29 61.80 5.59
CA ALA A 566 -34.12 60.47 6.18
C ALA A 566 -34.41 59.33 5.19
N ASP A 567 -35.47 59.42 4.39
CA ASP A 567 -35.84 58.37 3.43
C ASP A 567 -34.80 58.28 2.30
N ALA A 568 -34.31 59.44 1.84
CA ALA A 568 -33.24 59.50 0.86
C ALA A 568 -31.90 59.01 1.41
N LEU A 569 -31.58 59.32 2.67
CA LEU A 569 -30.38 58.83 3.35
C LEU A 569 -30.42 57.32 3.59
N ASP A 570 -31.58 56.74 3.92
CA ASP A 570 -31.75 55.29 4.02
C ASP A 570 -31.45 54.61 2.68
N LEU A 571 -32.06 55.09 1.60
CA LEU A 571 -31.84 54.54 0.27
C LEU A 571 -30.38 54.72 -0.20
N LEU A 572 -29.78 55.86 0.14
CA LEU A 572 -28.37 56.15 -0.12
C LEU A 572 -27.42 55.23 0.64
N SER A 573 -27.76 54.86 1.89
CA SER A 573 -26.98 53.93 2.70
C SER A 573 -26.93 52.54 2.08
N ARG A 574 -28.01 52.13 1.39
CA ARG A 574 -28.11 50.87 0.65
C ARG A 574 -27.48 50.95 -0.75
N THR A 575 -27.21 52.15 -1.26
CA THR A 575 -26.64 52.38 -2.59
C THR A 575 -25.11 52.28 -2.55
N LYS A 576 -24.50 51.52 -3.46
CA LYS A 576 -23.03 51.33 -3.49
C LYS A 576 -22.31 52.60 -3.93
N GLY A 577 -22.80 53.24 -4.99
CA GLY A 577 -22.20 54.41 -5.63
C GLY A 577 -21.10 54.05 -6.63
N ARG A 578 -20.73 55.01 -7.50
CA ARG A 578 -19.59 54.87 -8.42
C ARG A 578 -18.31 54.98 -7.60
N GLN A 579 -17.45 53.96 -7.64
CA GLN A 579 -16.08 54.15 -7.16
C GLN A 579 -15.43 55.22 -8.05
N ARG A 580 -14.89 56.29 -7.44
CA ARG A 580 -14.01 57.21 -8.16
C ARG A 580 -12.87 56.36 -8.72
N ARG A 581 -12.83 56.23 -10.06
CA ARG A 581 -11.63 55.80 -10.76
C ARG A 581 -10.54 56.84 -10.62
#